data_AF-A0A3C1BI33-F1
#
_entry.id   AF-A0A3C1BI33-F1
#
_cell.length_a   1.000
_cell.length_b   1.000
_cell.length_c   1.000
_cell.angle_alpha   90.00
_cell.angle_beta   90.00
_cell.angle_gamma   90.00
#
_symmetry.space_group_name_H-M   'P 1'
#
loop_
_entity.id
_entity.type
_entity.pdbx_description
1 polymer ?
#
loop_
_entity_poly.entity_id
_entity_poly.type
_entity_poly.pdbx_seq_one_letter_code
_entity_poly.pdbx_strand_id
1 'polypeptide(L)' 'MTIELRKKYKIKLPDALIAATALHYRLILITRNISDFNKIAGLKIINPHTI' A
#
# COMPACT_ATOMS: atom_id res chain seq x y z
N MET A 1 -8.29 9.82 -3.54
CA MET A 1 -7.52 8.59 -3.27
C MET A 1 -6.31 8.79 -2.35
N THR A 2 -5.19 9.40 -2.80
CA THR A 2 -3.93 9.45 -2.00
C THR A 2 -4.08 10.15 -0.65
N ILE A 3 -4.69 11.34 -0.62
CA ILE A 3 -4.90 12.10 0.62
C ILE A 3 -5.84 11.36 1.58
N GLU A 4 -6.85 10.66 1.05
CA GLU A 4 -7.80 9.87 1.84
C GLU A 4 -7.12 8.66 2.48
N LEU A 5 -6.27 7.94 1.74
CA LEU A 5 -5.49 6.82 2.28
C LEU A 5 -4.55 7.29 3.40
N ARG A 6 -3.88 8.43 3.22
CA ARG A 6 -3.06 9.04 4.26
C ARG A 6 -3.87 9.38 5.50
N LYS A 7 -5.05 9.99 5.36
CA LYS A 7 -5.91 10.35 6.50
C LYS A 7 -6.48 9.10 7.19
N LYS A 8 -6.92 8.10 6.42
CA LYS A 8 -7.58 6.88 6.92
C LYS A 8 -6.60 5.93 7.62
N TYR A 9 -5.42 5.71 7.04
CA TYR A 9 -4.46 4.72 7.54
C TYR A 9 -3.25 5.34 8.24
N LYS A 10 -3.18 6.68 8.34
CA LYS A 10 -2.08 7.43 8.97
C LYS A 10 -0.68 7.02 8.47
N ILE A 11 -0.57 6.74 7.17
CA ILE A 11 0.67 6.39 6.49
C ILE A 11 1.37 7.63 5.92
N LYS A 12 2.67 7.54 5.62
CA LYS A 12 3.43 8.65 5.05
C LYS A 12 2.91 8.99 3.66
N LEU A 13 3.11 10.25 3.24
CA LEU A 13 2.69 10.71 1.90
C LEU A 13 3.23 9.82 0.75
N PRO A 14 4.53 9.46 0.69
CA PRO A 14 5.03 8.57 -0.37
C PRO A 14 4.37 7.19 -0.34
N ASP A 15 4.16 6.59 0.83
CA ASP A 15 3.52 5.28 0.95
C ASP A 15 2.04 5.34 0.52
N ALA A 16 1.34 6.42 0.87
CA ALA A 16 -0.03 6.66 0.41
C ALA A 16 -0.11 6.77 -1.11
N LEU A 17 0.89 7.38 -1.75
CA LEU A 17 0.94 7.51 -3.20
C LEU A 17 1.14 6.14 -3.85
N ILE A 18 2.07 5.34 -3.34
CA ILE A 18 2.32 3.97 -3.83
C ILE A 18 1.06 3.10 -3.70
N ALA A 19 0.42 3.13 -2.53
CA ALA A 19 -0.80 2.38 -2.29
C ALA A 19 -1.97 2.83 -3.18
N ALA A 20 -2.14 4.14 -3.37
CA ALA A 20 -3.16 4.69 -4.25
C ALA A 20 -2.98 4.20 -5.69
N THR A 21 -1.75 4.22 -6.20
CA THR A 21 -1.42 3.75 -7.55
C THR A 21 -1.71 2.26 -7.68
N ALA A 22 -1.23 1.43 -6.73
CA ALA A 22 -1.46 -0.01 -6.76
C ALA A 22 -2.96 -0.37 -6.70
N LEU A 23 -3.73 0.32 -5.86
CA LEU A 23 -5.18 0.14 -5.79
C LEU A 23 -5.90 0.58 -7.07
N HIS A 24 -5.54 1.73 -7.64
CA HIS A 24 -6.19 2.28 -8.82
C HIS A 24 -6.00 1.37 -10.05
N TYR A 25 -4.79 0.86 -10.24
CA TYR A 25 -4.45 -0.02 -11.34
C TYR A 25 -4.60 -1.52 -11.02
N ARG A 26 -5.12 -1.87 -9.84
CA ARG A 26 -5.28 -3.26 -9.35
C ARG A 26 -3.98 -4.08 -9.41
N LEU A 27 -2.86 -3.43 -9.13
CA LEU A 27 -1.53 -4.03 -9.12
C LEU A 27 -1.25 -4.71 -7.78
N ILE A 28 -0.29 -5.63 -7.79
CA ILE A 28 0.24 -6.26 -6.59
C ILE A 28 1.49 -5.49 -6.16
N LEU A 29 1.50 -5.02 -4.92
CA LEU A 29 2.63 -4.30 -4.36
C LEU A 29 3.67 -5.28 -3.82
N ILE A 30 4.85 -5.34 -4.43
CA ILE A 30 5.98 -6.10 -3.91
C ILE A 30 6.76 -5.17 -2.97
N THR A 31 6.79 -5.50 -1.68
CA THR A 31 7.49 -4.68 -0.69
C THR A 31 7.92 -5.50 0.52
N ARG A 32 8.98 -5.02 1.19
CA ARG A 32 9.39 -5.54 2.51
C ARG A 32 8.66 -4.85 3.65
N ASN A 33 8.06 -3.68 3.42
CA ASN A 33 7.37 -2.92 4.45
C ASN A 33 5.89 -3.35 4.62
N ILE A 34 5.68 -4.64 4.83
CA ILE A 34 4.32 -5.23 4.87
C ILE A 34 3.50 -4.57 5.98
N SER A 35 4.10 -4.27 7.13
CA SER A 35 3.44 -3.68 8.31
C SER A 35 2.68 -2.38 8.02
N ASP A 36 3.21 -1.53 7.14
CA ASP A 36 2.58 -0.25 6.82
C ASP A 36 1.48 -0.40 5.77
N PHE A 37 1.68 -1.28 4.79
CA PHE A 37 0.75 -1.48 3.68
C PHE A 37 -0.37 -2.48 3.98
N ASN A 38 -0.17 -3.43 4.89
CA ASN A 38 -1.15 -4.49 5.24
C ASN A 38 -2.42 -3.94 5.90
N LYS A 39 -2.36 -2.71 6.44
CA LYS A 39 -3.52 -2.01 6.99
C LYS A 39 -4.50 -1.54 5.91
N ILE A 40 -4.05 -1.46 4.66
CA ILE A 40 -4.80 -0.87 3.54
C ILE A 40 -5.71 -1.92 2.92
N ALA A 41 -7.01 -1.81 3.22
CA ALA A 41 -8.01 -2.72 2.67
C ALA A 41 -8.00 -2.74 1.13
N GLY A 42 -7.99 -3.94 0.55
CA GLY A 42 -8.01 -4.16 -0.90
C GLY A 42 -6.64 -4.13 -1.59
N LEU A 43 -5.56 -3.80 -0.88
CA LEU A 43 -4.22 -3.80 -1.43
C LEU A 43 -3.63 -5.21 -1.37
N LYS A 44 -3.24 -5.75 -2.53
CA LYS A 44 -2.52 -7.04 -2.62
C LYS A 44 -1.04 -6.80 -2.43
N ILE A 45 -0.43 -7.54 -1.51
CA ILE A 45 0.99 -7.36 -1.15
C ILE A 45 1.70 -8.70 -1.24
N ILE A 46 2.91 -8.70 -1.79
CA ILE A 46 3.81 -9.85 -1.81
C ILE A 46 5.13 -9.46 -1.14
N ASN A 47 5.61 -10.29 -0.23
CA ASN A 47 6.94 -10.16 0.33
C ASN A 47 7.92 -11.01 -0.51
N PRO A 48 8.92 -10.38 -1.15
CA PRO A 48 9.87 -11.11 -1.99
C PRO A 48 10.80 -12.06 -1.21
N HIS A 49 10.93 -11.93 0.12
CA HIS A 49 11.78 -12.80 0.93
C HIS A 49 11.10 -14.10 1.38
N THR A 50 9.80 -14.22 1.17
CA THR A 50 9.02 -15.43 1.49
C THR A 50 8.69 -16.25 0.24
N ILE A 51 9.31 -15.92 -0.90
CA ILE A 51 9.23 -16.66 -2.16
C ILE A 51 10.52 -17.46 -2.33
#